data_AF-A0A7Z9BP63-F1
#
_entry.id   AF-A0A7Z9BP63-F1
#
_cell.length_a   1.000
_cell.length_b   1.000
_cell.length_c   1.000
_cell.angle_alpha   90.00
_cell.angle_beta   90.00
_cell.angle_gamma   90.00
#
_symmetry.space_group_name_H-M   'P 1'
#
loop_
_entity.id
_entity.type
_entity.pdbx_description
1 polymer ?
#
loop_
_entity_poly.entity_id
_entity_poly.type
_entity_poly.pdbx_seq_one_letter_code
_entity_poly.pdbx_strand_id
1 'polypeptide(L)' 'MKLNLKQADTEIQPQWQPIVGYPSEFEPSTWVQLWQQPNPYSHDEALLLCQLGEDEWVAWIPDHGETVLSRYQFFQR' A
#
# COMPACT_ATOMS: atom_id res chain seq x y z
N MET A 1 -6.86 55.12 12.27
CA MET A 1 -6.12 53.96 12.82
C MET A 1 -6.21 52.85 11.79
N LYS A 2 -5.06 52.39 11.26
CA LYS A 2 -4.97 51.42 10.15
C LYS A 2 -4.81 50.01 10.73
N LEU A 3 -5.85 49.18 10.63
CA LEU A 3 -5.75 47.75 10.87
C LEU A 3 -5.17 47.09 9.61
N ASN A 4 -3.88 46.77 9.64
CA ASN A 4 -3.26 45.89 8.65
C ASN A 4 -3.58 44.45 9.06
N LEU A 5 -4.66 43.88 8.51
CA LEU A 5 -4.77 42.42 8.44
C LEU A 5 -3.81 41.97 7.34
N LYS A 6 -2.66 41.45 7.74
CA LYS A 6 -1.87 40.60 6.87
C LYS A 6 -2.69 39.34 6.68
N GLN A 7 -3.45 39.27 5.58
CA GLN A 7 -3.94 37.99 5.08
C GLN A 7 -2.70 37.12 4.89
N ALA A 8 -2.47 36.22 5.85
CA ALA A 8 -1.69 35.03 5.59
C ALA A 8 -2.54 34.26 4.60
N ASP A 9 -2.27 34.53 3.32
CA ASP A 9 -2.70 33.72 2.21
C ASP A 9 -1.95 32.39 2.35
N THR A 10 -2.37 31.59 3.33
CA THR A 10 -2.07 30.17 3.32
C THR A 10 -2.97 29.62 2.25
N GLU A 11 -2.47 29.68 1.01
CA GLU A 11 -2.94 28.84 -0.08
C GLU A 11 -2.88 27.40 0.45
N ILE A 12 -4.00 26.91 0.98
CA ILE A 12 -4.19 25.49 1.17
C ILE A 12 -4.34 24.95 -0.25
N GLN A 13 -3.20 24.71 -0.89
CA GLN A 13 -3.14 23.90 -2.08
C GLN A 13 -3.72 22.54 -1.69
N PRO A 14 -4.78 22.06 -2.36
CA PRO A 14 -5.18 20.68 -2.21
C PRO A 14 -4.02 19.85 -2.75
N GLN A 15 -3.18 19.34 -1.86
CA GLN A 15 -2.02 18.50 -2.16
C GLN A 15 -2.40 17.12 -2.71
N TRP A 16 -3.49 17.02 -3.48
CA TRP A 16 -3.76 15.90 -4.35
C TRP A 16 -2.75 15.93 -5.51
N GLN A 17 -1.48 15.74 -5.15
CA GLN A 17 -0.51 15.21 -6.07
C GLN A 17 -1.05 13.83 -6.45
N PRO A 18 -1.20 13.49 -7.74
CA PRO A 18 -1.37 12.09 -8.08
C PRO A 18 -0.19 11.40 -7.43
N ILE A 19 -0.46 10.46 -6.52
CA ILE A 19 0.57 9.61 -5.96
C ILE A 19 1.18 8.99 -7.21
N VAL A 20 2.33 9.47 -7.65
CA VAL A 20 3.06 8.87 -8.75
C VAL A 20 3.26 7.47 -8.22
N GLY A 21 2.51 6.50 -8.77
CA GLY A 21 2.45 5.17 -8.20
C GLY A 21 3.88 4.73 -7.94
N TYR A 22 4.16 4.33 -6.69
CA TYR A 22 5.48 3.79 -6.40
C TYR A 22 5.79 2.76 -7.49
N PRO A 23 6.96 2.83 -8.14
CA PRO A 23 7.28 1.90 -9.21
C PRO A 23 7.15 0.50 -8.63
N SER A 24 6.04 -0.14 -9.01
CA SER A 24 5.62 -1.38 -8.41
C SER A 24 6.15 -2.48 -9.27
N GLU A 25 7.00 -3.32 -8.71
CA GLU A 25 7.49 -4.52 -9.40
C GLU A 25 6.37 -5.57 -9.53
N PHE A 26 5.25 -5.38 -8.83
CA PHE A 26 4.12 -6.30 -8.81
C PHE A 26 2.84 -5.60 -9.27
N GLU A 27 2.00 -6.34 -9.97
CA GLU A 27 0.69 -5.86 -10.38
C GLU A 27 -0.36 -6.20 -9.32
N PRO A 28 -1.33 -5.30 -9.04
CA PRO A 28 -2.49 -5.67 -8.23
C PRO A 28 -3.26 -6.81 -8.90
N SER A 29 -4.05 -7.54 -8.13
CA SER A 29 -4.75 -8.78 -8.53
C SER A 29 -3.86 -9.93 -9.00
N THR A 30 -2.58 -9.93 -8.59
CA THR A 30 -1.62 -11.01 -8.87
C THR A 30 -1.49 -11.95 -7.68
N TRP A 31 -1.48 -13.25 -7.96
CA TRP A 31 -1.16 -14.27 -6.96
C TRP A 31 0.36 -14.35 -6.77
N VAL A 32 0.79 -14.26 -5.52
CA VAL A 32 2.19 -14.37 -5.09
C VAL A 32 2.33 -15.49 -4.06
N GLN A 33 3.52 -16.07 -3.98
CA GLN A 33 3.81 -17.12 -3.01
C GLN A 33 4.57 -16.55 -1.83
N LEU A 34 4.12 -16.87 -0.62
CA LEU A 34 4.66 -16.43 0.65
C LEU A 34 5.85 -17.30 1.06
N TRP A 35 6.90 -16.66 1.59
CA TRP A 35 8.04 -17.38 2.16
C TRP A 35 7.67 -18.17 3.43
N GLN A 36 6.73 -17.63 4.21
CA GLN A 36 6.25 -18.24 5.44
C GLN A 36 4.74 -18.09 5.54
N GLN A 37 4.07 -19.17 5.92
CA GLN A 37 2.65 -19.14 6.22
C GLN A 37 2.43 -18.37 7.53
N PRO A 38 1.48 -17.43 7.60
CA PRO A 38 1.17 -16.73 8.84
C PRO A 38 0.56 -17.66 9.90
N ASN A 39 -0.04 -18.76 9.45
CA ASN A 39 -0.68 -19.76 10.31
C ASN A 39 -0.59 -21.16 9.64
N PRO A 40 -0.50 -22.26 10.39
CA PRO A 40 -0.39 -23.62 9.83
C PRO A 40 -1.61 -24.08 9.00
N TYR A 41 -2.74 -23.39 9.12
CA TYR A 41 -3.96 -23.60 8.33
C TYR A 41 -4.11 -22.60 7.18
N SER A 42 -3.21 -21.61 7.05
CA SER A 42 -3.23 -20.65 5.95
C SER A 42 -2.64 -21.27 4.70
N HIS A 43 -3.07 -20.83 3.54
CA HIS A 43 -2.33 -21.11 2.31
C HIS A 43 -1.01 -20.32 2.27
N ASP A 44 -0.01 -20.87 1.57
CA ASP A 44 1.25 -20.19 1.25
C ASP A 44 1.13 -19.28 0.03
N GLU A 45 -0.07 -19.06 -0.50
CA GLU A 45 -0.33 -18.14 -1.60
C GLU A 45 -1.18 -16.95 -1.12
N ALA A 46 -0.89 -15.77 -1.66
CA ALA A 46 -1.61 -14.54 -1.36
C ALA A 46 -1.97 -13.80 -2.66
N LEU A 47 -3.16 -13.23 -2.72
CA LEU A 47 -3.57 -12.35 -3.80
C LEU A 47 -3.23 -10.90 -3.43
N LEU A 48 -2.33 -10.26 -4.17
CA LEU A 48 -2.04 -8.84 -4.01
C LEU A 48 -3.27 -8.02 -4.39
N LEU A 49 -3.73 -7.15 -3.50
CA LEU A 49 -4.89 -6.28 -3.74
C LEU A 49 -4.44 -4.89 -4.16
N CYS A 50 -3.63 -4.23 -3.33
CA CYS A 50 -3.10 -2.91 -3.61
C CYS A 50 -1.78 -2.66 -2.88
N GLN A 51 -0.94 -1.82 -3.48
CA GLN A 51 0.28 -1.34 -2.84
C GLN A 51 -0.08 -0.20 -1.88
N LEU A 52 0.31 -0.33 -0.62
CA LEU A 52 0.16 0.72 0.40
C LEU A 52 1.35 1.68 0.42
N GLY A 53 2.55 1.17 0.15
CA GLY A 53 3.80 1.92 0.15
C GLY A 53 4.87 1.22 -0.68
N GLU A 54 6.09 1.75 -0.67
CA GLU A 54 7.20 1.23 -1.49
C GLU A 54 7.39 -0.28 -1.37
N ASP A 55 7.38 -0.79 -0.14
CA ASP A 55 7.60 -2.20 0.17
C ASP A 55 6.41 -2.87 0.86
N GLU A 56 5.26 -2.21 0.92
CA GLU A 56 4.08 -2.67 1.66
C GLU A 56 2.88 -2.89 0.73
N TRP A 57 2.26 -4.05 0.88
CA TRP A 57 1.15 -4.51 0.05
C TRP A 57 0.02 -5.05 0.90
N VAL A 58 -1.22 -4.64 0.60
CA VAL A 58 -2.38 -5.39 1.05
C VAL A 58 -2.49 -6.63 0.19
N ALA A 59 -2.57 -7.78 0.85
CA ALA A 59 -2.83 -9.05 0.19
C ALA A 59 -3.94 -9.81 0.91
N TRP A 60 -4.61 -10.67 0.18
CA TRP A 60 -5.60 -11.60 0.71
C TRP A 60 -5.07 -13.02 0.66
N ILE A 61 -5.06 -13.69 1.80
CA ILE A 61 -4.59 -15.07 1.94
C ILE A 61 -5.81 -15.97 2.20
N PRO A 62 -6.04 -17.02 1.38
CA PRO A 62 -7.07 -18.01 1.67
C PRO A 62 -6.93 -18.58 3.09
N ASP A 63 -8.05 -18.71 3.79
CA ASP A 63 -8.15 -19.19 5.19
C ASP A 63 -7.52 -18.27 6.26
N HIS A 64 -6.99 -17.10 5.89
CA HIS A 64 -6.48 -16.10 6.82
C HIS A 64 -7.18 -14.74 6.68
N GLY A 65 -7.53 -14.34 5.45
CA GLY A 65 -8.17 -13.06 5.15
C GLY A 65 -7.18 -12.01 4.64
N GLU A 66 -7.58 -10.74 4.75
CA GLU A 66 -6.78 -9.58 4.34
C GLU A 66 -5.67 -9.30 5.36
N THR A 67 -4.45 -9.08 4.85
CA THR A 67 -3.28 -8.76 5.65
C THR A 67 -2.36 -7.81 4.91
N VAL A 68 -1.45 -7.17 5.64
CA VAL A 68 -0.40 -6.34 5.06
C VAL A 68 0.88 -7.17 5.02
N LEU A 69 1.42 -7.32 3.82
CA LEU A 69 2.66 -8.03 3.54
C LEU A 69 3.75 -7.05 3.13
N SER A 70 4.96 -7.30 3.62
CA SER A 70 6.14 -6.67 3.06
C SER A 70 6.56 -7.37 1.76
N ARG A 71 7.14 -6.65 0.79
CA ARG A 71 7.69 -7.22 -0.46
C ARG A 71 8.64 -8.39 -0.24
N TYR A 72 9.30 -8.44 0.91
CA TYR A 72 10.29 -9.47 1.27
C TYR A 72 9.65 -10.74 1.83
N GLN A 73 8.33 -10.73 2.07
CA GLN A 73 7.57 -11.87 2.58
C GLN A 73 6.95 -12.72 1.47
N PHE A 74 7.01 -12.27 0.22
CA PHE A 74 6.52 -13.03 -0.92
C PHE A 74 7.45 -12.92 -2.13
N PHE A 75 7.20 -13.73 -3.14
CA PHE A 75 7.80 -13.63 -4.46
C PHE A 75 6.76 -13.95 -5.54
N GLN A 76 6.96 -13.39 -6.74
CA GLN A 76 6.15 -13.71 -7.91
C GLN A 76 6.73 -14.93 -8.62
N ARG A 77 5.86 -15.88 -8.99
CA ARG A 77 6.23 -17.10 -9.69
C ARG A 77 6.39 -16.89 -11.20
#